data_AF-A0A9W9GKD4-F1
#
_entry.id   AF-A0A9W9GKD4-F1
#
_cell.length_a   1.000
_cell.length_b   1.000
_cell.length_c   1.000
_cell.angle_alpha   90.00
_cell.angle_beta   90.00
_cell.angle_gamma   90.00
#
_symmetry.space_group_name_H-M   'P 1'
#
loop_
_entity.id
_entity.type
_entity.pdbx_description
1 polymer ?
#
loop_
_entity_poly.entity_id
_entity_poly.type
_entity_poly.pdbx_seq_one_letter_code
_entity_poly.pdbx_strand_id
1 'polypeptide(L)'
;MADFEAKKLIKKSADWNLLHLSECLEDRHIKHCIAADAVLTTLNHPLVICQLYLAVADEQLEDALAVMLQQGLQQRPEHDTYVEEDATIAPLGWPGYTLEWPHASVLAAGVSLVPSSFWHMDLSEASLSKSTFLHPTTRCRFPTRLFYLDSLISAVVKSSLESGHNRSIARYFRTQYHYLVHWLPWQSPGILLKLPPCDKFFVDLYGTPLPPTTRERVCLNRQQIQLGVLTVENAWKSMPMNFIETIKKIADRKQKMRRKAAEVG
;
A
#
# COMPACT_ATOMS: atom_id res chain seq x y z
N MET A 1 8.97 16.57 12.72
CA MET A 1 9.13 15.19 13.24
C MET A 1 9.31 14.28 12.05
N ALA A 2 10.49 13.69 11.87
CA ALA A 2 10.77 12.86 10.72
C ALA A 2 9.98 11.55 10.84
N ASP A 3 8.91 11.41 10.06
CA ASP A 3 8.16 10.15 9.94
C ASP A 3 9.03 9.04 9.28
N PHE A 4 10.24 9.41 8.86
CA PHE A 4 11.23 8.56 8.23
C PHE A 4 12.62 8.78 8.84
N GLU A 5 13.10 7.82 9.62
CA GLU A 5 14.53 7.70 9.92
C GLU A 5 15.15 6.74 8.90
N ALA A 6 15.59 7.28 7.78
CA ALA A 6 16.36 6.52 6.81
C ALA A 6 17.73 6.18 7.41
N LYS A 7 17.83 5.02 8.06
CA LYS A 7 19.13 4.51 8.57
C LYS A 7 20.06 4.06 7.43
N LYS A 8 19.54 3.88 6.21
CA LYS A 8 20.28 3.41 5.03
C LYS A 8 20.23 4.47 3.92
N LEU A 9 21.40 4.81 3.37
CA LEU A 9 21.50 5.72 2.22
C LEU A 9 20.87 5.06 0.99
N ILE A 10 19.73 5.57 0.53
CA ILE A 10 19.03 5.05 -0.67
C ILE A 10 19.96 5.05 -1.91
N LYS A 11 20.83 6.06 -2.07
CA LYS A 11 21.83 6.12 -3.16
C LYS A 11 22.84 4.97 -3.18
N LYS A 12 22.95 4.21 -2.09
CA LYS A 12 23.84 3.05 -1.98
C LYS A 12 23.07 1.73 -2.08
N SER A 13 21.76 1.74 -2.32
CA SER A 13 20.99 0.51 -2.54
C SER A 13 21.20 0.00 -3.96
N ALA A 14 21.08 -1.32 -4.14
CA ALA A 14 21.05 -1.93 -5.47
C ALA A 14 19.85 -1.43 -6.29
N ASP A 15 18.79 -0.98 -5.61
CA ASP A 15 17.54 -0.49 -6.21
C ASP A 15 17.59 1.00 -6.60
N TRP A 16 18.74 1.67 -6.46
CA TRP A 16 18.85 3.11 -6.71
C TRP A 16 18.38 3.51 -8.12
N ASN A 17 18.76 2.74 -9.13
CA ASN A 17 18.39 3.00 -10.52
C ASN A 17 16.86 3.02 -10.72
N LEU A 18 16.11 2.26 -9.91
CA LEU A 18 14.65 2.30 -9.92
C LEU A 18 14.15 3.54 -9.17
N LEU A 19 14.60 3.74 -7.94
CA LEU A 19 14.10 4.81 -7.07
C LEU A 19 14.42 6.22 -7.60
N HIS A 20 15.51 6.38 -8.37
CA HIS A 20 15.87 7.65 -9.01
C HIS A 20 14.79 8.16 -9.98
N LEU A 21 13.95 7.29 -10.54
CA LEU A 21 12.85 7.70 -11.42
C LEU A 21 11.84 8.63 -10.70
N SER A 22 11.70 8.48 -9.39
CA SER A 22 10.92 9.44 -8.57
C SER A 22 11.59 10.82 -8.54
N GLU A 23 12.92 10.90 -8.51
CA GLU A 23 13.62 12.20 -8.61
C GLU A 23 13.39 12.84 -9.99
N CYS A 24 13.38 12.05 -11.06
CA CYS A 24 13.11 12.57 -12.41
C CYS A 24 11.71 13.21 -12.52
N LEU A 25 10.70 12.60 -11.89
CA LEU A 25 9.36 13.18 -11.80
C LEU A 25 9.33 14.45 -10.94
N GLU A 26 10.06 14.45 -9.82
CA GLU A 26 10.19 15.61 -8.94
C GLU A 26 10.85 16.80 -9.64
N ASP A 27 11.88 16.57 -10.46
CA ASP A 27 12.57 17.59 -11.25
C ASP A 27 11.67 18.24 -12.31
N ARG A 28 10.58 17.57 -12.68
CA ARG A 28 9.56 18.05 -13.62
C ARG A 28 8.29 18.53 -12.93
N HIS A 29 8.31 18.68 -11.60
CA HIS A 29 7.16 19.10 -10.79
C HIS A 29 5.92 18.23 -10.98
N ILE A 30 6.11 16.94 -11.25
CA ILE A 30 5.00 15.98 -11.34
C ILE A 30 4.62 15.56 -9.92
N LYS A 31 3.34 15.73 -9.59
CA LYS A 31 2.79 15.35 -8.30
C LYS A 31 2.67 13.83 -8.25
N HIS A 32 3.55 13.20 -7.47
CA HIS A 32 3.63 11.75 -7.39
C HIS A 32 4.07 11.30 -5.99
N CYS A 33 4.01 10.02 -5.71
CA CYS A 33 4.82 9.41 -4.65
C CYS A 33 5.06 7.93 -4.93
N ILE A 34 6.13 7.39 -4.33
CA ILE A 34 6.45 5.97 -4.39
C ILE A 34 5.42 5.17 -3.57
N ALA A 35 4.95 4.06 -4.12
CA ALA A 35 4.01 3.15 -3.47
C ALA A 35 4.54 1.71 -3.40
N ALA A 36 3.81 0.86 -2.66
CA ALA A 36 3.95 -0.60 -2.64
C ALA A 36 5.30 -1.10 -2.09
N ASP A 37 5.91 -2.10 -2.73
CA ASP A 37 7.10 -2.81 -2.25
C ASP A 37 8.23 -1.86 -1.84
N ALA A 38 8.43 -0.77 -2.58
CA ALA A 38 9.45 0.23 -2.31
C ALA A 38 9.20 1.00 -1.00
N VAL A 39 7.95 1.21 -0.59
CA VAL A 39 7.61 1.80 0.71
C VAL A 39 8.00 0.84 1.85
N LEU A 40 7.68 -0.45 1.72
CA LEU A 40 8.05 -1.45 2.72
C LEU A 40 9.57 -1.64 2.82
N THR A 41 10.26 -1.69 1.67
CA THR A 41 11.71 -1.85 1.58
C THR A 41 12.44 -0.71 2.28
N THR A 42 11.96 0.53 2.10
CA THR A 42 12.56 1.70 2.74
C THR A 42 12.26 1.76 4.24
N LEU A 43 11.24 1.05 4.73
CA LEU A 43 11.01 0.77 6.16
C LEU A 43 11.86 -0.42 6.68
N ASN A 44 12.85 -0.88 5.91
CA ASN A 44 13.70 -2.05 6.19
C ASN A 44 12.95 -3.39 6.25
N HIS A 45 11.76 -3.50 5.66
CA HIS A 45 11.11 -4.80 5.48
C HIS A 45 11.94 -5.65 4.50
N PRO A 46 12.12 -6.97 4.72
CA PRO A 46 12.90 -7.84 3.83
C PRO A 46 12.20 -8.15 2.50
N LEU A 47 11.21 -7.34 2.08
CA LEU A 47 10.52 -7.54 0.82
C LEU A 47 11.44 -7.07 -0.32
N VAL A 48 11.49 -7.84 -1.40
CA VAL A 48 12.20 -7.44 -2.62
C VAL A 48 11.24 -6.61 -3.47
N ILE A 49 11.76 -5.55 -4.09
CA ILE A 49 10.97 -4.75 -5.05
C ILE A 49 10.81 -5.57 -6.32
N CYS A 50 9.61 -6.12 -6.53
CA CYS A 50 9.29 -6.85 -7.75
C CYS A 50 8.86 -5.88 -8.87
N GLN A 51 8.25 -4.77 -8.50
CA GLN A 51 7.80 -3.70 -9.39
C GLN A 51 7.88 -2.38 -8.62
N LEU A 52 8.42 -1.33 -9.24
CA LEU A 52 8.34 0.02 -8.69
C LEU A 52 6.99 0.63 -9.07
N TYR A 53 6.16 0.92 -8.07
CA TYR A 53 4.91 1.64 -8.29
C TYR A 53 5.11 3.13 -7.97
N LEU A 54 4.78 3.98 -8.95
CA LEU A 54 4.70 5.42 -8.80
C LEU A 54 3.22 5.81 -8.90
N ALA A 55 2.63 6.22 -7.78
CA ALA A 55 1.31 6.81 -7.75
C ALA A 55 1.43 8.26 -8.26
N VAL A 56 0.78 8.59 -9.37
CA VAL A 56 0.88 9.89 -10.05
C VAL A 56 -0.48 10.57 -10.03
N ALA A 57 -0.52 11.88 -9.77
CA ALA A 57 -1.74 12.65 -9.89
C ALA A 57 -2.39 12.40 -11.27
N ASP A 58 -3.67 12.08 -11.26
CA ASP A 58 -4.40 11.53 -12.40
C ASP A 58 -4.26 12.41 -13.66
N GLU A 59 -4.28 13.73 -13.47
CA GLU A 59 -4.16 14.73 -14.53
C GLU A 59 -2.72 14.93 -15.07
N GLN A 60 -1.72 14.26 -14.50
CA GLN A 60 -0.31 14.34 -14.91
C GLN A 60 0.26 12.97 -15.32
N LEU A 61 -0.59 11.97 -15.55
CA LEU A 61 -0.15 10.60 -15.83
C LEU A 61 0.61 10.50 -17.17
N GLU A 62 0.14 11.19 -18.20
CA GLU A 62 0.74 11.26 -19.53
C GLU A 62 2.06 12.04 -19.51
N ASP A 63 2.12 13.12 -18.74
CA ASP A 63 3.36 13.86 -18.52
C ASP A 63 4.40 12.98 -17.82
N ALA A 64 3.98 12.20 -16.82
CA ALA A 64 4.86 11.25 -16.13
C ALA A 64 5.37 10.16 -17.06
N LEU A 65 4.52 9.65 -17.95
CA LEU A 65 4.93 8.72 -18.99
C LEU A 65 6.00 9.34 -19.89
N ALA A 66 5.79 10.57 -20.36
CA ALA A 66 6.76 11.25 -21.21
C ALA A 66 8.13 11.41 -20.51
N VAL A 67 8.14 11.70 -19.20
CA VAL A 67 9.38 11.76 -18.41
C VAL A 67 10.05 10.39 -18.34
N MET A 68 9.32 9.31 -18.11
CA MET A 68 9.89 7.96 -18.06
C MET A 68 10.47 7.52 -19.41
N LEU A 69 9.77 7.81 -20.51
CA LEU A 69 10.28 7.52 -21.86
C LEU A 69 11.58 8.30 -22.16
N GLN A 70 11.69 9.55 -21.68
CA GLN A 70 12.93 10.33 -21.77
C GLN A 70 14.08 9.75 -20.93
N GLN A 71 13.76 9.01 -19.85
CA GLN A 71 14.77 8.26 -19.11
C GLN A 71 15.22 7.00 -19.86
N GLY A 72 14.60 6.65 -20.99
CA GLY A 72 14.96 5.50 -21.81
C GLY A 72 14.13 4.24 -21.53
N LEU A 73 13.07 4.34 -20.72
CA LEU A 73 12.13 3.23 -20.54
C LEU A 73 11.25 3.06 -21.79
N GLN A 74 10.73 1.86 -21.97
CA GLN A 74 9.76 1.52 -23.02
C GLN A 74 8.48 0.99 -22.40
N GLN A 75 7.34 1.31 -23.02
CA GLN A 75 6.06 0.76 -22.61
C GLN A 75 5.97 -0.72 -22.96
N ARG A 76 5.50 -1.52 -22.01
CA ARG A 76 5.24 -2.93 -22.17
C ARG A 76 3.76 -3.20 -21.97
N PRO A 77 3.15 -4.14 -22.72
CA PRO A 77 1.88 -4.72 -22.33
C PRO A 77 1.97 -5.25 -20.89
N GLU A 78 0.91 -5.10 -20.14
CA GLU A 78 0.90 -5.58 -18.77
C GLU A 78 1.09 -7.10 -18.69
N HIS A 79 1.76 -7.57 -17.64
CA HIS A 79 1.94 -9.00 -17.40
C HIS A 79 0.60 -9.66 -17.07
N ASP A 80 0.36 -10.85 -17.64
CA ASP A 80 -0.84 -11.69 -17.42
C ASP A 80 -1.19 -11.94 -15.94
N THR A 81 -0.25 -11.73 -15.01
CA THR A 81 -0.46 -11.99 -13.57
C THR A 81 -1.59 -11.15 -12.95
N TYR A 82 -1.79 -9.94 -13.46
CA TYR A 82 -2.83 -9.03 -12.98
C TYR A 82 -3.98 -8.87 -13.98
N VAL A 83 -3.94 -9.53 -15.14
CA VAL A 83 -5.06 -9.50 -16.09
C VAL A 83 -6.17 -10.41 -15.57
N GLU A 84 -7.39 -9.89 -15.53
CA GLU A 84 -8.58 -10.63 -15.12
C GLU A 84 -9.77 -10.18 -15.98
N GLU A 85 -9.99 -10.88 -17.10
CA GLU A 85 -10.96 -10.49 -18.12
C GLU A 85 -12.40 -10.35 -17.60
N ASP A 86 -12.76 -11.12 -16.56
CA ASP A 86 -14.07 -11.07 -15.92
C ASP A 86 -14.26 -9.86 -14.97
N ALA A 87 -13.21 -9.08 -14.71
CA ALA A 87 -13.30 -7.91 -13.85
C ALA A 87 -13.93 -6.72 -14.61
N THR A 88 -14.85 -6.00 -13.98
CA THR A 88 -15.40 -4.75 -14.54
C THR A 88 -14.52 -3.55 -14.22
N ILE A 89 -13.72 -3.63 -13.15
CA ILE A 89 -12.77 -2.61 -12.74
C ILE A 89 -11.36 -3.18 -12.93
N ALA A 90 -10.59 -2.51 -13.78
CA ALA A 90 -9.21 -2.89 -14.10
C ALA A 90 -9.05 -4.31 -14.70
N PRO A 91 -9.83 -4.69 -15.75
CA PRO A 91 -9.72 -6.02 -16.37
C PRO A 91 -8.35 -6.31 -16.97
N LEU A 92 -7.67 -5.27 -17.47
CA LEU A 92 -6.38 -5.38 -18.12
C LEU A 92 -5.19 -5.31 -17.15
N GLY A 93 -5.45 -5.31 -15.84
CA GLY A 93 -4.42 -5.13 -14.82
C GLY A 93 -4.37 -3.71 -14.25
N TRP A 94 -3.23 -3.33 -13.68
CA TRP A 94 -2.98 -2.04 -13.07
C TRP A 94 -3.27 -0.91 -14.07
N PRO A 95 -4.16 0.04 -13.72
CA PRO A 95 -4.43 1.16 -14.61
C PRO A 95 -3.20 2.04 -14.78
N GLY A 96 -3.04 2.60 -15.97
CA GLY A 96 -1.92 3.46 -16.34
C GLY A 96 -0.92 2.74 -17.24
N TYR A 97 0.37 2.84 -16.90
CA TYR A 97 1.45 2.40 -17.79
C TYR A 97 2.43 1.49 -17.07
N THR A 98 2.73 0.35 -17.69
CA THR A 98 3.84 -0.53 -17.29
C THR A 98 5.02 -0.33 -18.23
N LEU A 99 6.20 -0.16 -17.64
CA LEU A 99 7.42 0.29 -18.29
C LEU A 99 8.60 -0.60 -17.88
N GLU A 100 9.55 -0.76 -18.79
CA GLU A 100 10.79 -1.49 -18.53
C GLU A 100 11.98 -0.86 -19.25
N TRP A 101 13.18 -1.22 -18.82
CA TRP A 101 14.41 -0.86 -19.53
C TRP A 101 14.58 -1.73 -20.79
N PRO A 102 15.09 -1.19 -21.90
CA PRO A 102 15.47 -1.98 -23.06
C PRO A 102 16.45 -3.09 -22.64
N HIS A 103 16.17 -4.33 -23.04
CA HIS A 103 16.98 -5.50 -22.71
C HIS A 103 17.07 -5.81 -21.20
N ALA A 104 16.09 -5.38 -20.42
CA ALA A 104 15.97 -5.79 -19.02
C ALA A 104 15.95 -7.32 -18.91
N SER A 105 16.66 -7.84 -17.89
CA SER A 105 16.50 -9.25 -17.49
C SER A 105 15.05 -9.52 -17.12
N VAL A 106 14.57 -10.74 -17.34
CA VAL A 106 13.24 -11.20 -16.89
C VAL A 106 13.05 -11.01 -15.37
N LEU A 107 14.16 -10.97 -14.61
CA LEU A 107 14.15 -10.77 -13.16
C LEU A 107 14.30 -9.31 -12.73
N ALA A 108 14.49 -8.38 -13.67
CA ALA A 108 14.57 -6.96 -13.34
C ALA A 108 13.18 -6.43 -13.00
N ALA A 109 13.08 -5.62 -11.95
CA ALA A 109 11.83 -4.98 -11.60
C ALA A 109 11.41 -3.98 -12.68
N GLY A 110 10.16 -4.04 -13.10
CA GLY A 110 9.57 -3.03 -13.97
C GLY A 110 9.15 -1.78 -13.19
N VAL A 111 8.58 -0.83 -13.90
CA VAL A 111 8.03 0.42 -13.35
C VAL A 111 6.57 0.54 -13.77
N SER A 112 5.68 0.80 -12.82
CA SER A 112 4.26 1.07 -13.08
C SER A 112 3.94 2.50 -12.67
N LEU A 113 3.47 3.29 -13.64
CA LEU A 113 2.82 4.56 -13.39
C LEU A 113 1.33 4.29 -13.21
N VAL A 114 0.82 4.57 -12.03
CA VAL A 114 -0.58 4.28 -11.68
C VAL A 114 -1.26 5.56 -11.23
N PRO A 115 -2.49 5.86 -11.67
CA PRO A 115 -3.27 6.97 -11.16
C PRO A 115 -3.36 6.96 -9.63
N SER A 116 -3.17 8.12 -9.02
CA SER A 116 -3.21 8.32 -7.58
C SER A 116 -4.58 7.96 -7.00
N SER A 117 -5.66 8.22 -7.74
CA SER A 117 -7.01 7.84 -7.35
C SER A 117 -7.19 6.33 -7.20
N PHE A 118 -6.48 5.52 -8.00
CA PHE A 118 -6.53 4.06 -7.91
C PHE A 118 -5.82 3.53 -6.67
N TRP A 119 -4.75 4.22 -6.26
CA TRP A 119 -4.09 3.99 -4.97
C TRP A 119 -4.83 4.60 -3.78
N HIS A 120 -5.93 5.33 -4.01
CA HIS A 120 -6.62 6.11 -2.98
C HIS A 120 -5.70 7.11 -2.27
N MET A 121 -4.81 7.75 -3.03
CA MET A 121 -3.91 8.79 -2.55
C MET A 121 -4.32 10.14 -3.11
N ASP A 122 -4.74 11.06 -2.25
CA ASP A 122 -4.94 12.45 -2.65
C ASP A 122 -3.58 13.14 -2.82
N LEU A 123 -3.22 13.42 -4.07
CA LEU A 123 -2.00 14.16 -4.45
C LEU A 123 -2.30 15.59 -4.92
N SER A 124 -3.44 16.17 -4.51
CA SER A 124 -3.67 17.61 -4.62
C SER A 124 -2.55 18.39 -3.92
N GLU A 125 -2.30 19.64 -4.32
CA GLU A 125 -1.17 20.44 -3.80
C GLU A 125 -1.20 20.56 -2.26
N ALA A 126 -2.40 20.76 -1.69
CA ALA A 126 -2.61 20.84 -0.26
C ALA A 126 -2.30 19.50 0.45
N SER A 127 -2.70 18.37 -0.12
CA SER A 127 -2.42 17.06 0.45
C SER A 127 -0.97 16.64 0.24
N LEU A 128 -0.39 16.87 -0.94
CA LEU A 128 0.95 16.43 -1.30
C LEU A 128 2.00 16.90 -0.29
N SER A 129 1.97 18.19 0.07
CA SER A 129 2.93 18.78 1.02
C SER A 129 2.76 18.27 2.47
N LYS A 130 1.54 17.89 2.86
CA LYS A 130 1.21 17.41 4.20
C LYS A 130 1.42 15.90 4.36
N SER A 131 1.13 15.16 3.31
CA SER A 131 0.94 13.71 3.31
C SER A 131 2.12 12.96 2.71
N THR A 132 3.03 13.65 2.03
CA THR A 132 4.27 13.10 1.47
C THR A 132 5.50 13.87 1.96
N PHE A 133 6.69 13.32 1.74
CA PHE A 133 7.95 13.98 2.04
C PHE A 133 9.00 13.61 0.98
N LEU A 134 9.98 14.50 0.78
CA LEU A 134 11.19 14.19 0.03
C LEU A 134 12.20 13.53 0.97
N HIS A 135 12.81 12.45 0.51
CA HIS A 135 13.79 11.73 1.30
C HIS A 135 15.01 12.64 1.64
N PRO A 136 15.65 12.51 2.81
CA PRO A 136 16.67 13.49 3.22
C PRO A 136 17.93 13.54 2.35
N THR A 137 18.26 12.43 1.67
CA THR A 137 19.49 12.32 0.85
C THR A 137 19.22 12.21 -0.65
N THR A 138 17.95 12.12 -1.04
CA THR A 138 17.47 11.96 -2.42
C THR A 138 16.19 12.75 -2.58
N ARG A 139 15.92 13.31 -3.75
CA ARG A 139 14.65 13.97 -4.07
C ARG A 139 13.52 12.97 -4.37
N CYS A 140 13.67 11.71 -3.95
CA CYS A 140 12.61 10.71 -4.08
C CYS A 140 11.46 11.08 -3.13
N ARG A 141 10.23 11.05 -3.65
CA ARG A 141 9.03 11.42 -2.90
C ARG A 141 8.33 10.19 -2.35
N PHE A 142 8.16 10.13 -1.04
CA PHE A 142 7.51 9.03 -0.34
C PHE A 142 6.27 9.52 0.42
N PRO A 143 5.23 8.68 0.54
CA PRO A 143 4.11 8.97 1.42
C PRO A 143 4.55 8.87 2.88
N THR A 144 3.94 9.69 3.74
CA THR A 144 4.00 9.49 5.19
C THR A 144 3.34 8.16 5.55
N ARG A 145 3.75 7.55 6.66
CA ARG A 145 3.35 6.17 7.02
C ARG A 145 1.84 6.06 7.24
N LEU A 146 1.26 7.05 7.92
CA LEU A 146 -0.18 7.08 8.20
C LEU A 146 -1.01 7.35 6.95
N PHE A 147 -0.53 8.23 6.07
CA PHE A 147 -1.17 8.46 4.77
C PHE A 147 -1.18 7.19 3.92
N TYR A 148 -0.02 6.52 3.80
CA TYR A 148 0.08 5.28 3.05
C TYR A 148 -0.83 4.17 3.60
N LEU A 149 -0.91 4.05 4.93
CA LEU A 149 -1.79 3.09 5.58
C LEU A 149 -3.28 3.40 5.34
N ASP A 150 -3.71 4.66 5.45
CA ASP A 150 -5.11 5.06 5.16
C ASP A 150 -5.48 4.76 3.69
N SER A 151 -4.59 5.07 2.74
CA SER A 151 -4.77 4.75 1.33
C SER A 151 -4.94 3.24 1.10
N LEU A 152 -4.10 2.41 1.72
CA LEU A 152 -4.23 0.95 1.65
C LEU A 152 -5.53 0.45 2.28
N ILE A 153 -5.93 0.99 3.44
CA ILE A 153 -7.20 0.64 4.08
C ILE A 153 -8.36 0.97 3.12
N SER A 154 -8.34 2.17 2.53
CA SER A 154 -9.37 2.62 1.59
C SER A 154 -9.46 1.72 0.35
N ALA A 155 -8.32 1.34 -0.24
CA ALA A 155 -8.28 0.40 -1.36
C ALA A 155 -8.81 -1.00 -0.99
N VAL A 156 -8.45 -1.50 0.20
CA VAL A 156 -8.94 -2.79 0.72
C VAL A 156 -10.45 -2.75 0.99
N VAL A 157 -10.95 -1.66 1.59
CA VAL A 157 -12.37 -1.47 1.88
C VAL A 157 -13.16 -1.42 0.57
N LYS A 158 -12.73 -0.61 -0.40
CA LYS A 158 -13.39 -0.47 -1.69
C LYS A 158 -13.48 -1.82 -2.42
N SER A 159 -12.36 -2.51 -2.56
CA SER A 159 -12.32 -3.82 -3.22
C SER A 159 -13.07 -4.94 -2.48
N SER A 160 -13.37 -4.76 -1.19
CA SER A 160 -14.17 -5.72 -0.41
C SER A 160 -15.68 -5.47 -0.52
N LEU A 161 -16.11 -4.23 -0.78
CA LEU A 161 -17.52 -3.83 -0.80
C LEU A 161 -18.09 -3.72 -2.21
N GLU A 162 -17.26 -3.41 -3.20
CA GLU A 162 -17.68 -3.28 -4.59
C GLU A 162 -17.48 -4.59 -5.36
N SER A 163 -18.46 -4.94 -6.20
CA SER A 163 -18.35 -6.07 -7.12
C SER A 163 -17.51 -5.75 -8.35
N GLY A 164 -16.85 -6.76 -8.91
CA GLY A 164 -16.17 -6.64 -10.21
C GLY A 164 -14.77 -6.04 -10.16
N HIS A 165 -14.20 -5.85 -8.97
CA HIS A 165 -12.77 -5.55 -8.81
C HIS A 165 -11.90 -6.71 -9.28
N ASN A 166 -10.79 -6.36 -9.92
CA ASN A 166 -9.70 -7.27 -10.19
C ASN A 166 -9.18 -7.93 -8.90
N ARG A 167 -9.37 -9.24 -8.76
CA ARG A 167 -9.09 -9.99 -7.53
C ARG A 167 -7.59 -10.11 -7.28
N SER A 168 -6.77 -10.16 -8.33
CA SER A 168 -5.31 -10.20 -8.22
C SER A 168 -4.78 -8.91 -7.61
N ILE A 169 -5.23 -7.76 -8.11
CA ILE A 169 -4.89 -6.44 -7.57
C ILE A 169 -5.43 -6.28 -6.13
N ALA A 170 -6.70 -6.65 -5.89
CA ALA A 170 -7.28 -6.61 -4.55
C ALA A 170 -6.54 -7.51 -3.54
N ARG A 171 -6.01 -8.66 -3.99
CA ARG A 171 -5.14 -9.51 -3.18
C ARG A 171 -3.81 -8.82 -2.89
N TYR A 172 -3.22 -8.13 -3.87
CA TYR A 172 -1.99 -7.39 -3.68
C TYR A 172 -2.14 -6.27 -2.64
N PHE A 173 -3.19 -5.44 -2.72
CA PHE A 173 -3.47 -4.41 -1.71
C PHE A 173 -3.62 -5.00 -0.30
N ARG A 174 -4.34 -6.13 -0.16
CA ARG A 174 -4.47 -6.83 1.13
C ARG A 174 -3.13 -7.32 1.66
N THR A 175 -2.27 -7.87 0.81
CA THR A 175 -0.92 -8.30 1.18
C THR A 175 -0.06 -7.13 1.66
N GLN A 176 -0.04 -6.03 0.90
CA GLN A 176 0.69 -4.80 1.28
C GLN A 176 0.19 -4.24 2.61
N TYR A 177 -1.14 -4.18 2.81
CA TYR A 177 -1.75 -3.79 4.08
C TYR A 177 -1.26 -4.67 5.24
N HIS A 178 -1.30 -6.00 5.09
CA HIS A 178 -0.87 -6.91 6.15
C HIS A 178 0.62 -6.77 6.47
N TYR A 179 1.49 -6.63 5.47
CA TYR A 179 2.91 -6.35 5.69
C TYR A 179 3.10 -5.04 6.45
N LEU A 180 2.44 -3.96 6.01
CA LEU A 180 2.60 -2.65 6.62
C LEU A 180 2.12 -2.64 8.08
N VAL A 181 0.90 -3.12 8.35
CA VAL A 181 0.34 -3.16 9.72
C VAL A 181 1.17 -4.04 10.65
N HIS A 182 1.68 -5.16 10.15
CA HIS A 182 2.55 -6.02 10.95
C HIS A 182 3.91 -5.37 11.22
N TRP A 183 4.47 -4.63 10.26
CA TRP A 183 5.82 -4.08 10.33
C TRP A 183 5.91 -2.74 11.06
N LEU A 184 4.93 -1.86 10.87
CA LEU A 184 4.92 -0.50 11.43
C LEU A 184 5.17 -0.43 12.95
N PRO A 185 4.55 -1.29 13.79
CA PRO A 185 4.79 -1.26 15.25
C PRO A 185 6.23 -1.55 15.65
N TRP A 186 6.97 -2.32 14.86
CA TRP A 186 8.39 -2.62 15.13
C TRP A 186 9.29 -1.41 14.87
N GLN A 187 8.94 -0.60 13.86
CA GLN A 187 9.71 0.59 13.49
C GLN A 187 9.32 1.83 14.30
N SER A 188 8.04 1.95 14.66
CA SER A 188 7.49 3.10 15.38
C SER A 188 6.41 2.63 16.36
N PRO A 189 6.80 2.23 17.58
CA PRO A 189 5.86 1.82 18.61
C PRO A 189 4.79 2.89 18.85
N GLY A 190 3.52 2.49 18.82
CA GLY A 190 2.39 3.41 19.03
C GLY A 190 1.96 4.22 17.80
N ILE A 191 2.56 4.03 16.61
CA ILE A 191 2.13 4.73 15.40
C ILE A 191 0.65 4.47 15.06
N LEU A 192 0.17 3.24 15.26
CA LEU A 192 -1.23 2.87 15.03
C LEU A 192 -2.19 3.59 16.00
N LEU A 193 -1.71 4.06 17.16
CA LEU A 193 -2.52 4.86 18.09
C LEU A 193 -2.80 6.26 17.56
N LYS A 194 -2.11 6.72 16.51
CA LYS A 194 -2.35 8.01 15.87
C LYS A 194 -3.42 7.94 14.77
N LEU A 195 -3.89 6.75 14.42
CA LEU A 195 -4.93 6.56 13.43
C LEU A 195 -6.25 7.22 13.86
N PRO A 196 -7.06 7.69 12.90
CA PRO A 196 -8.42 8.12 13.20
C PRO A 196 -9.27 6.94 13.72
N PRO A 197 -10.39 7.22 14.41
CA PRO A 197 -11.17 6.17 15.07
C PRO A 197 -11.70 5.08 14.11
N CYS A 198 -12.09 5.43 12.88
CA CYS A 198 -12.53 4.48 11.86
C CYS A 198 -11.42 3.48 11.48
N ASP A 199 -10.20 3.96 11.30
CA ASP A 199 -9.07 3.11 10.90
C ASP A 199 -8.53 2.29 12.05
N LYS A 200 -8.59 2.79 13.28
CA LYS A 200 -8.31 1.98 14.49
C LYS A 200 -9.25 0.79 14.56
N PHE A 201 -10.56 1.04 14.44
CA PHE A 201 -11.57 -0.01 14.39
C PHE A 201 -11.27 -1.05 13.30
N PHE A 202 -10.91 -0.59 12.10
CA PHE A 202 -10.55 -1.47 10.99
C PHE A 202 -9.30 -2.31 11.31
N VAL A 203 -8.21 -1.68 11.75
CA VAL A 203 -6.93 -2.35 12.04
C VAL A 203 -7.08 -3.39 13.15
N ASP A 204 -7.84 -3.10 14.20
CA ASP A 204 -8.05 -3.98 15.35
C ASP A 204 -8.79 -5.29 15.00
N LEU A 205 -9.55 -5.29 13.89
CA LEU A 205 -10.43 -6.37 13.48
C LEU A 205 -9.97 -7.06 12.20
N TYR A 206 -9.64 -6.32 11.15
CA TYR A 206 -9.38 -6.85 9.81
C TYR A 206 -8.19 -7.81 9.76
N GLY A 207 -7.17 -7.60 10.61
CA GLY A 207 -6.02 -8.49 10.76
C GLY A 207 -6.34 -9.85 11.38
N THR A 208 -7.52 -10.02 11.98
CA THR A 208 -7.96 -11.27 12.59
C THR A 208 -8.42 -12.24 11.49
N PRO A 209 -8.25 -13.58 11.63
CA PRO A 209 -8.72 -14.55 10.63
C PRO A 209 -10.25 -14.74 10.69
N LEU A 210 -10.97 -13.67 10.35
CA LEU A 210 -12.43 -13.60 10.35
C LEU A 210 -13.02 -14.23 9.08
N PRO A 211 -14.25 -14.80 9.16
CA PRO A 211 -15.01 -15.22 7.99
C PRO A 211 -15.20 -14.06 7.00
N PRO A 212 -15.33 -14.34 5.69
CA PRO A 212 -15.52 -13.31 4.66
C PRO A 212 -16.62 -12.31 4.99
N THR A 213 -17.81 -12.80 5.40
CA THR A 213 -18.96 -11.96 5.76
C THR A 213 -18.69 -11.03 6.95
N THR A 214 -17.85 -11.47 7.90
CA THR A 214 -17.46 -10.64 9.05
C THR A 214 -16.43 -9.60 8.63
N ARG A 215 -15.51 -9.92 7.72
CA ARG A 215 -14.57 -8.93 7.16
C ARG A 215 -15.29 -7.86 6.35
N GLU A 216 -16.26 -8.25 5.54
CA GLU A 216 -17.11 -7.32 4.80
C GLU A 216 -17.83 -6.36 5.75
N ARG A 217 -18.38 -6.88 6.86
CA ARG A 217 -18.96 -6.04 7.92
C ARG A 217 -17.95 -5.07 8.55
N VAL A 218 -16.70 -5.49 8.76
CA VAL A 218 -15.63 -4.57 9.22
C VAL A 218 -15.42 -3.43 8.22
N CYS A 219 -15.34 -3.76 6.92
CA CYS A 219 -15.19 -2.76 5.86
C CYS A 219 -16.39 -1.79 5.82
N LEU A 220 -17.61 -2.32 5.87
CA LEU A 220 -18.84 -1.52 5.87
C LEU A 220 -18.90 -0.59 7.09
N ASN A 221 -18.63 -1.13 8.28
CA ASN A 221 -18.63 -0.32 9.50
C ASN A 221 -17.54 0.76 9.46
N ARG A 222 -16.33 0.47 8.94
CA ARG A 222 -15.29 1.49 8.73
C ARG A 222 -15.81 2.64 7.87
N GLN A 223 -16.42 2.31 6.72
CA GLN A 223 -16.97 3.31 5.81
C GLN A 223 -18.09 4.14 6.48
N GLN A 224 -18.99 3.51 7.22
CA GLN A 224 -20.07 4.20 7.93
C GLN A 224 -19.56 5.11 9.06
N ILE A 225 -18.50 4.70 9.78
CA ILE A 225 -17.85 5.56 10.78
C ILE A 225 -17.20 6.76 10.09
N GLN A 226 -16.49 6.54 8.98
CA GLN A 226 -15.85 7.62 8.22
C GLN A 226 -16.86 8.65 7.70
N LEU A 227 -18.05 8.20 7.30
CA LEU A 227 -19.16 9.07 6.87
C LEU A 227 -19.94 9.70 8.04
N GLY A 228 -19.59 9.40 9.29
CA GLY A 228 -20.31 9.90 10.47
C GLY A 228 -21.69 9.28 10.70
N VAL A 229 -22.05 8.22 9.96
CA VAL A 229 -23.35 7.53 10.04
C VAL A 229 -23.39 6.56 11.23
N LEU A 230 -22.25 5.97 11.59
CA LEU A 230 -22.13 4.98 12.67
C LEU A 230 -21.07 5.41 13.68
N THR A 231 -21.37 5.35 14.97
CA THR A 231 -20.37 5.58 16.02
C THR A 231 -19.48 4.35 16.18
N VAL A 232 -18.23 4.55 16.63
CA VAL A 232 -17.30 3.44 16.89
C VAL A 232 -17.88 2.43 17.90
N GLU A 233 -18.55 2.90 18.95
CA GLU A 233 -19.20 2.02 19.94
C GLU A 233 -20.30 1.14 19.31
N ASN A 234 -21.13 1.72 18.45
CA ASN A 234 -22.18 0.95 17.78
C ASN A 234 -21.59 -0.04 16.77
N ALA A 235 -20.50 0.33 16.09
CA ALA A 235 -19.75 -0.58 15.24
C ALA A 235 -19.25 -1.80 16.03
N TRP A 236 -18.61 -1.60 17.19
CA TRP A 236 -18.16 -2.69 18.06
C TRP A 236 -19.31 -3.59 18.53
N LYS A 237 -20.46 -3.02 18.91
CA LYS A 237 -21.65 -3.79 19.33
C LYS A 237 -22.21 -4.69 18.22
N SER A 238 -22.03 -4.32 16.95
CA SER A 238 -22.50 -5.12 15.80
C SER A 238 -21.58 -6.28 15.39
N MET A 239 -20.38 -6.36 16.00
CA MET A 239 -19.41 -7.40 15.73
C MET A 239 -19.66 -8.64 16.62
N PRO A 240 -19.44 -9.86 16.11
CA PRO A 240 -19.58 -11.09 16.90
C PRO A 240 -18.40 -11.26 17.88
N MET A 241 -18.34 -10.44 18.93
CA MET A 241 -17.16 -10.30 19.80
C MET A 241 -16.73 -11.61 20.48
N ASN A 242 -17.67 -12.43 20.96
CA ASN A 242 -17.37 -13.73 21.56
C ASN A 242 -16.58 -14.64 20.61
N PHE A 243 -16.96 -14.63 19.33
CA PHE A 243 -16.28 -15.40 18.29
C PHE A 243 -14.90 -14.81 17.96
N ILE A 244 -14.80 -13.48 17.84
CA ILE A 244 -13.55 -12.77 17.57
C ILE A 244 -12.52 -13.03 18.68
N GLU A 245 -12.92 -12.95 19.94
CA GLU A 245 -12.05 -13.22 21.08
C GLU A 245 -11.56 -14.68 21.11
N THR A 246 -12.46 -15.62 20.77
CA THR A 246 -12.10 -17.03 20.66
C THR A 246 -11.01 -17.24 19.60
N ILE A 247 -11.18 -16.61 18.44
CA ILE A 247 -10.18 -16.67 17.36
C ILE A 247 -8.85 -16.06 17.78
N LYS A 248 -8.85 -14.87 18.42
CA LYS A 248 -7.63 -14.23 18.90
C LYS A 248 -6.88 -15.14 19.89
N LYS A 249 -7.59 -15.76 20.83
CA LYS A 249 -7.01 -16.75 21.77
C LYS A 249 -6.38 -17.95 21.06
N ILE A 250 -7.02 -18.48 20.00
CA ILE A 250 -6.49 -19.59 19.21
C ILE A 250 -5.23 -19.16 18.45
N ALA A 251 -5.25 -17.98 17.82
CA ALA A 251 -4.12 -17.43 17.09
C ALA A 251 -2.91 -17.22 18.01
N ASP A 252 -3.12 -16.63 19.19
CA ASP A 252 -2.08 -16.41 20.20
C ASP A 252 -1.46 -17.73 20.67
N ARG A 253 -2.28 -18.77 20.91
CA ARG A 253 -1.79 -20.11 21.27
C ARG A 253 -0.91 -20.69 20.17
N LYS A 254 -1.34 -20.60 18.89
CA LYS A 254 -0.54 -21.07 17.75
C LYS A 254 0.78 -20.31 17.62
N GLN A 255 0.77 -19.00 17.81
CA GLN A 255 2.00 -18.19 17.75
C GLN A 255 2.96 -18.53 18.89
N LYS A 256 2.47 -18.72 20.12
CA LYS A 256 3.27 -19.17 21.27
C LYS A 256 3.91 -20.53 21.02
N MET A 257 3.17 -21.49 20.46
CA MET A 257 3.73 -22.80 20.10
C MET A 257 4.82 -22.71 19.03
N ARG A 258 4.63 -21.88 17.99
CA ARG A 258 5.65 -21.65 16.95
C ARG A 258 6.93 -21.03 17.50
N ARG A 259 6.82 -20.04 18.41
CA ARG A 259 7.99 -19.43 19.06
C ARG A 259 8.77 -20.45 19.88
N LYS A 260 8.08 -21.24 20.70
CA LYS A 260 8.70 -22.33 21.49
C LYS A 260 9.39 -23.37 20.59
N ALA A 261 8.80 -23.73 19.47
CA ALA A 261 9.41 -24.68 18.54
C ALA A 261 10.68 -24.10 17.86
N ALA A 262 10.74 -22.79 17.63
CA ALA A 262 11.90 -22.10 17.07
C ALA A 262 13.02 -21.84 18.10
N GLU A 263 12.74 -21.97 19.40
CA GLU A 263 13.73 -21.84 20.49
C GLU A 263 14.39 -23.18 20.86
N VAL A 264 13.84 -24.30 20.39
CA VAL A 264 14.29 -25.68 20.72
C VAL A 264 15.03 -26.34 19.55
N GLY A 265 15.04 -25.71 18.36
CA GLY A 265 15.80 -26.15 17.19
C GLY A 265 16.96 -25.21 16.89
#